data_AF-A0A2A4SHD8-F1
#
_entry.id   AF-A0A2A4SHD8-F1
#
_cell.length_a   1.000
_cell.length_b   1.000
_cell.length_c   1.000
_cell.angle_alpha   90.00
_cell.angle_beta   90.00
_cell.angle_gamma   90.00
#
_symmetry.space_group_name_H-M   'P 1'
#
loop_
_entity.id
_entity.type
_entity.pdbx_description
1 polymer ?
#
loop_
_entity_poly.entity_id
_entity_poly.type
_entity_poly.pdbx_seq_one_letter_code
_entity_poly.pdbx_strand_id
1 'polypeptide(L)'
;MKKYPVVGLIISAIILGVIALFLYDPYLLYSRFYEYTGMPAYEAAPTSIPKAELSKVTVCDEDYPEWRKAYTIGGVDIQASDACNPDNPYEVAAFVRGTNNVIMPVLMRTQLADDAVVKTDDLDGDGDPDNIIIRIEVAELNGRSPDELGFIPGFEIAPGIKPGAWVFAPKSRGMATVNRDDLTANHLLRL
;
A
#
# COMPACT_ATOMS: atom_id res chain seq x y z
N MET A 1 -52.12 47.58 51.45
CA MET A 1 -52.23 46.32 50.67
C MET A 1 -51.24 46.39 49.51
N LYS A 2 -50.08 45.71 49.62
CA LYS A 2 -49.02 45.77 48.61
C LYS A 2 -49.43 44.89 47.41
N LYS A 3 -49.90 45.49 46.32
CA LYS A 3 -50.25 44.81 45.04
C LYS A 3 -49.03 44.43 44.19
N TYR A 4 -47.84 44.92 44.57
CA TYR A 4 -46.57 44.71 43.86
C TYR A 4 -46.07 43.26 43.72
N PRO A 5 -46.24 42.34 44.69
CA PRO A 5 -45.70 40.99 44.55
C PRO A 5 -46.50 40.13 43.58
N VAL A 6 -47.82 40.36 43.46
CA VAL A 6 -48.70 39.59 42.56
C VAL A 6 -48.45 40.01 41.10
N VAL A 7 -48.26 41.31 40.85
CA VAL A 7 -47.97 41.81 39.50
C VAL A 7 -46.63 41.29 38.99
N GLY A 8 -45.59 41.26 39.84
CA GLY A 8 -44.28 40.72 39.47
C GLY A 8 -44.31 39.22 39.14
N LEU A 9 -45.11 38.45 39.89
CA LEU A 9 -45.25 37.00 39.68
C LEU A 9 -45.97 36.68 38.37
N ILE A 10 -47.01 37.46 38.03
CA ILE A 10 -47.72 37.34 36.75
C ILE A 10 -46.80 37.67 35.58
N ILE A 11 -46.01 38.74 35.67
CA ILE A 11 -45.06 39.12 34.61
C ILE A 11 -44.00 38.03 34.42
N SER A 12 -43.45 37.50 35.51
CA SER A 12 -42.48 36.40 35.46
C SER A 12 -43.06 35.14 34.81
N ALA A 13 -44.30 34.76 35.17
CA ALA A 13 -44.98 33.61 34.59
C ALA A 13 -45.24 33.78 33.08
N ILE A 14 -45.59 34.99 32.64
CA ILE A 14 -45.78 35.30 31.22
C ILE A 14 -44.44 35.20 30.47
N ILE A 15 -43.37 35.79 31.01
CA ILE A 15 -42.04 35.76 30.39
C ILE A 15 -41.54 34.31 30.25
N LEU A 16 -41.66 33.51 31.32
CA LEU A 16 -41.28 32.10 31.29
C LEU A 16 -42.14 31.29 30.32
N GLY A 17 -43.44 31.58 30.23
CA GLY A 17 -44.32 30.94 29.25
C GLY A 17 -43.93 31.24 27.80
N VAL A 18 -43.54 32.47 27.50
CA VAL A 18 -43.06 32.87 26.17
C VAL A 18 -41.72 32.21 25.83
N ILE A 19 -40.79 32.16 26.79
CA ILE A 19 -39.49 31.47 26.60
C ILE A 19 -39.69 29.97 26.38
N ALA A 20 -40.56 29.33 27.16
CA ALA A 20 -40.87 27.92 27.00
C ALA A 20 -41.49 27.61 25.62
N LEU A 21 -42.35 28.48 25.10
CA LEU A 21 -42.89 28.38 23.74
C LEU A 21 -41.80 28.51 22.68
N PHE A 22 -40.85 29.43 22.85
CA PHE A 22 -39.71 29.62 21.93
C PHE A 22 -38.77 28.41 21.90
N LEU A 23 -38.56 27.77 23.06
CA LEU A 23 -37.72 26.57 23.17
C LEU A 23 -38.41 25.30 22.68
N TYR A 24 -39.74 25.20 22.81
CA TYR A 24 -40.49 24.02 22.41
C TYR A 24 -40.67 23.90 20.90
N ASP A 25 -41.03 25.02 20.24
CA ASP A 25 -41.16 25.05 18.78
C ASP A 25 -40.78 26.43 18.22
N PRO A 26 -39.50 26.63 17.86
CA PRO A 26 -39.04 27.92 17.33
C PRO A 26 -39.71 28.28 16.00
N TYR A 27 -40.22 27.29 15.23
CA TYR A 27 -40.80 27.51 13.90
C TYR A 27 -42.17 28.21 13.95
N LEU A 28 -42.91 28.02 15.05
CA LEU A 28 -44.25 28.60 15.24
C LEU A 28 -44.20 30.14 15.38
N LEU A 29 -43.16 30.67 16.01
CA LEU A 29 -42.91 32.11 16.10
C LEU A 29 -42.16 32.63 14.87
N TYR A 30 -41.25 31.83 14.29
CA TYR A 30 -40.50 32.20 13.09
C TYR A 30 -41.41 32.50 11.90
N SER A 31 -42.41 31.65 11.65
CA SER A 31 -43.38 31.85 10.56
C SER A 31 -44.19 33.14 10.74
N ARG A 32 -44.73 33.38 11.94
CA ARG A 32 -45.46 34.61 12.27
C ARG A 32 -44.60 35.87 12.24
N PHE A 33 -43.33 35.76 12.60
CA PHE A 33 -42.39 36.88 12.56
C PHE A 33 -42.14 37.34 11.12
N TYR A 34 -41.96 36.40 10.18
CA TYR A 34 -41.78 36.73 8.77
C TYR A 34 -43.08 37.13 8.04
N GLU A 35 -44.26 36.74 8.55
CA GLU A 35 -45.53 37.34 8.11
C GLU A 35 -45.57 38.85 8.36
N TYR A 36 -44.96 39.32 9.47
CA TYR A 36 -44.99 40.74 9.87
C TYR A 36 -43.78 41.54 9.36
N THR A 37 -42.61 40.91 9.26
CA THR A 37 -41.35 41.58 8.85
C THR A 37 -40.96 41.35 7.40
N GLY A 38 -41.68 40.45 6.70
CA GLY A 38 -41.38 40.01 5.34
C GLY A 38 -40.38 38.87 5.32
N MET A 39 -40.49 37.96 4.33
CA MET A 39 -39.49 36.91 4.15
C MET A 39 -38.12 37.53 3.84
N PRO A 40 -37.03 36.99 4.41
CA PRO A 40 -35.69 37.44 4.06
C PRO A 40 -35.47 37.22 2.56
N ALA A 41 -34.80 38.17 1.92
CA ALA A 41 -34.41 38.02 0.52
C ALA A 41 -33.49 36.80 0.36
N TYR A 42 -33.45 36.25 -0.86
CA TYR A 42 -32.56 35.15 -1.21
C TYR A 42 -31.12 35.45 -0.78
N GLU A 43 -30.58 34.60 0.10
CA GLU A 43 -29.17 34.61 0.44
C GLU A 43 -28.45 33.64 -0.49
N ALA A 44 -27.44 34.14 -1.21
CA ALA A 44 -26.63 33.30 -2.08
C ALA A 44 -25.94 32.20 -1.27
N ALA A 45 -25.81 31.02 -1.86
CA ALA A 45 -25.11 29.92 -1.23
C ALA A 45 -23.68 30.36 -0.84
N PRO A 46 -23.17 29.93 0.33
CA PRO A 46 -21.80 30.25 0.73
C PRO A 46 -20.82 29.74 -0.32
N THR A 47 -19.76 30.51 -0.58
CA THR A 47 -18.73 30.13 -1.54
C THR A 47 -18.11 28.78 -1.14
N SER A 48 -18.12 27.83 -2.07
CA SER A 48 -17.57 26.49 -1.82
C SER A 48 -16.09 26.59 -1.50
N ILE A 49 -15.68 26.01 -0.37
CA ILE A 49 -14.27 25.83 -0.03
C ILE A 49 -13.73 24.74 -0.96
N PRO A 50 -12.55 24.92 -1.58
CA PRO A 50 -11.95 23.88 -2.42
C PRO A 50 -11.79 22.60 -1.61
N LYS A 51 -12.10 21.46 -2.25
CA LYS A 51 -11.93 20.14 -1.65
C LYS A 51 -10.47 20.01 -1.22
N ALA A 52 -10.26 19.69 0.06
CA ALA A 52 -8.91 19.43 0.56
C ALA A 52 -8.27 18.34 -0.31
N GLU A 53 -7.03 18.58 -0.74
CA GLU A 53 -6.23 17.55 -1.40
C GLU A 53 -6.04 16.42 -0.39
N LEU A 54 -6.75 15.31 -0.63
CA LEU A 54 -6.52 14.08 0.10
C LEU A 54 -5.12 13.61 -0.31
N SER A 55 -4.24 13.41 0.67
CA SER A 55 -2.99 12.72 0.42
C SER A 55 -3.30 11.41 -0.29
N LYS A 56 -2.49 11.08 -1.31
CA LYS A 56 -2.63 9.82 -2.03
C LYS A 56 -2.55 8.70 -0.99
N VAL A 57 -3.64 7.94 -0.84
CA VAL A 57 -3.68 6.82 0.10
C VAL A 57 -2.58 5.85 -0.32
N THR A 58 -1.63 5.60 0.57
CA THR A 58 -0.64 4.53 0.41
C THR A 58 -1.39 3.21 0.48
N VAL A 59 -1.64 2.60 -0.67
CA VAL A 59 -2.41 1.34 -0.80
C VAL A 59 -1.63 0.14 -0.27
N CYS A 60 -0.30 0.22 -0.37
CA CYS A 60 0.63 -0.85 -0.04
C CYS A 60 1.81 -0.28 0.76
N ASP A 61 2.25 -1.00 1.79
CA ASP A 61 3.51 -0.73 2.49
C ASP A 61 4.60 -1.52 1.77
N GLU A 62 5.27 -0.87 0.81
CA GLU A 62 6.19 -1.52 -0.13
C GLU A 62 7.64 -1.22 0.26
N ASP A 63 8.49 -2.24 0.28
CA ASP A 63 9.92 -2.06 0.55
C ASP A 63 10.64 -1.35 -0.61
N TYR A 64 10.21 -1.62 -1.85
CA TYR A 64 10.83 -1.14 -3.10
C TYR A 64 9.78 -0.58 -4.09
N PRO A 65 9.20 0.60 -3.83
CA PRO A 65 8.11 1.15 -4.64
C PRO A 65 8.51 1.49 -6.07
N GLU A 66 9.81 1.65 -6.35
CA GLU A 66 10.30 1.87 -7.70
C GLU A 66 10.12 0.65 -8.60
N TRP A 67 10.19 -0.57 -8.07
CA TRP A 67 10.09 -1.82 -8.85
C TRP A 67 8.74 -2.00 -9.54
N ARG A 68 7.70 -1.27 -9.12
CA ARG A 68 6.38 -1.29 -9.76
C ARG A 68 6.33 -0.64 -11.14
N LYS A 69 7.32 0.19 -11.48
CA LYS A 69 7.33 0.92 -12.76
C LYS A 69 7.57 -0.03 -13.93
N ALA A 70 7.20 0.42 -15.12
CA ALA A 70 7.64 -0.26 -16.33
C ALA A 70 9.15 -0.04 -16.53
N TYR A 71 9.84 -1.09 -16.97
CA TYR A 71 11.28 -1.08 -17.20
C TYR A 71 11.63 -1.73 -18.53
N THR A 72 12.68 -1.25 -19.18
CA THR A 72 13.35 -1.97 -20.28
C THR A 72 14.77 -2.27 -19.84
N ILE A 73 15.05 -3.54 -19.52
CA ILE A 73 16.35 -3.97 -18.98
C ILE A 73 16.87 -5.13 -19.81
N GLY A 74 18.11 -5.03 -20.32
CA GLY A 74 18.74 -6.14 -21.05
C GLY A 74 17.96 -6.59 -22.30
N GLY A 75 17.21 -5.69 -22.94
CA GLY A 75 16.34 -6.02 -24.07
C GLY A 75 15.09 -6.82 -23.69
N VAL A 76 14.67 -6.76 -22.43
CA VAL A 76 13.39 -7.28 -21.92
C VAL A 76 12.53 -6.10 -21.50
N ASP A 77 11.31 -6.03 -22.03
CA ASP A 77 10.30 -5.05 -21.65
C ASP A 77 9.43 -5.62 -20.53
N ILE A 78 9.48 -4.97 -19.37
CA ILE A 78 8.80 -5.35 -18.13
C ILE A 78 7.68 -4.34 -17.91
N GLN A 79 6.46 -4.85 -17.79
CA GLN A 79 5.26 -4.05 -17.55
C GLN A 79 5.21 -3.56 -16.09
N ALA A 80 4.48 -2.47 -15.87
CA ALA A 80 4.22 -2.01 -14.51
C ALA A 80 3.41 -3.06 -13.73
N SER A 81 3.73 -3.25 -12.45
CA SER A 81 3.07 -4.22 -11.59
C SER A 81 2.06 -3.57 -10.66
N ASP A 82 0.90 -4.21 -10.54
CA ASP A 82 -0.15 -3.82 -9.60
C ASP A 82 0.04 -4.43 -8.20
N ALA A 83 0.95 -5.39 -8.06
CA ALA A 83 1.27 -6.02 -6.78
C ALA A 83 1.95 -5.05 -5.81
N CYS A 84 1.68 -5.21 -4.51
CA CYS A 84 2.31 -4.41 -3.47
C CYS A 84 3.84 -4.65 -3.40
N ASN A 85 4.26 -5.91 -3.45
CA ASN A 85 5.68 -6.28 -3.47
C ASN A 85 5.99 -6.93 -4.82
N PRO A 86 6.31 -6.15 -5.87
CA PRO A 86 6.72 -6.69 -7.16
C PRO A 86 8.10 -7.35 -7.09
N ASP A 87 8.40 -8.24 -8.03
CA ASP A 87 9.71 -8.87 -8.14
C ASP A 87 10.78 -7.86 -8.61
N ASN A 88 12.05 -8.13 -8.25
CA ASN A 88 13.18 -7.33 -8.70
C ASN A 88 13.27 -7.31 -10.24
N PRO A 89 13.19 -6.14 -10.90
CA PRO A 89 13.14 -6.09 -12.36
C PRO A 89 14.43 -6.59 -13.04
N TYR A 90 15.59 -6.55 -12.35
CA TYR A 90 16.83 -7.15 -12.88
C TYR A 90 16.79 -8.67 -12.86
N GLU A 91 16.16 -9.26 -11.86
CA GLU A 91 15.97 -10.72 -11.76
C GLU A 91 14.96 -11.20 -12.80
N VAL A 92 13.86 -10.47 -12.99
CA VAL A 92 12.89 -10.76 -14.07
C VAL A 92 13.60 -10.78 -15.43
N ALA A 93 14.43 -9.78 -15.73
CA ALA A 93 15.19 -9.76 -16.98
C ALA A 93 16.15 -10.97 -17.10
N ALA A 94 16.82 -11.34 -16.00
CA ALA A 94 17.71 -12.50 -15.95
C ALA A 94 16.96 -13.83 -16.12
N PHE A 95 15.78 -13.99 -15.54
CA PHE A 95 14.97 -15.21 -15.67
C PHE A 95 14.33 -15.34 -17.05
N VAL A 96 13.91 -14.24 -17.67
CA VAL A 96 13.34 -14.25 -19.02
C VAL A 96 14.40 -14.66 -20.04
N ARG A 97 15.57 -13.99 -20.05
CA ARG A 97 16.63 -14.27 -21.03
C ARG A 97 17.49 -15.49 -20.67
N GLY A 98 17.62 -15.82 -19.40
CA GLY A 98 18.63 -16.74 -18.87
C GLY A 98 19.88 -15.98 -18.39
N THR A 99 20.50 -16.45 -17.31
CA THR A 99 21.70 -15.86 -16.71
C THR A 99 22.90 -15.89 -17.67
N ASN A 100 22.89 -16.81 -18.63
CA ASN A 100 23.88 -16.92 -19.70
C ASN A 100 23.69 -15.92 -20.86
N ASN A 101 22.49 -15.34 -21.03
CA ASN A 101 22.15 -14.48 -22.17
C ASN A 101 21.93 -13.01 -21.79
N VAL A 102 21.93 -12.67 -20.49
CA VAL A 102 21.89 -11.28 -20.04
C VAL A 102 23.28 -10.64 -20.02
N ILE A 103 23.33 -9.33 -20.22
CA ILE A 103 24.58 -8.57 -20.10
C ILE A 103 25.06 -8.54 -18.64
N MET A 104 26.38 -8.59 -18.44
CA MET A 104 26.98 -8.62 -17.09
C MET A 104 26.49 -7.51 -16.15
N PRO A 105 26.28 -6.24 -16.57
CA PRO A 105 25.74 -5.21 -15.68
C PRO A 105 24.35 -5.51 -15.11
N VAL A 106 23.52 -6.28 -15.83
CA VAL A 106 22.20 -6.72 -15.36
C VAL A 106 22.39 -7.86 -14.36
N LEU A 107 23.14 -8.90 -14.73
CA LEU A 107 23.42 -10.03 -13.84
C LEU A 107 24.06 -9.58 -12.52
N MET A 108 24.98 -8.60 -12.56
CA MET A 108 25.66 -8.10 -11.38
C MET A 108 24.74 -7.33 -10.41
N ARG A 109 23.59 -6.83 -10.88
CA ARG A 109 22.55 -6.21 -10.05
C ARG A 109 21.57 -7.24 -9.47
N THR A 110 21.63 -8.47 -9.95
CA THR A 110 21.01 -9.62 -9.29
C THR A 110 22.00 -10.24 -8.29
N GLN A 111 21.52 -11.21 -7.53
CA GLN A 111 22.36 -12.08 -6.71
C GLN A 111 22.39 -13.51 -7.25
N LEU A 112 22.12 -13.71 -8.55
CA LEU A 112 22.14 -15.01 -9.18
C LEU A 112 23.55 -15.42 -9.60
N ALA A 113 23.82 -16.72 -9.58
CA ALA A 113 24.99 -17.29 -10.25
C ALA A 113 24.85 -17.13 -11.78
N ASP A 114 25.98 -17.08 -12.48
CA ASP A 114 26.03 -16.99 -13.94
C ASP A 114 25.43 -18.22 -14.64
N ASP A 115 25.41 -19.35 -13.96
CA ASP A 115 24.79 -20.60 -14.42
C ASP A 115 23.50 -20.98 -13.67
N ALA A 116 22.85 -20.01 -12.99
CA ALA A 116 21.62 -20.30 -12.26
C ALA A 116 20.45 -20.71 -13.17
N VAL A 117 20.26 -20.01 -14.30
CA VAL A 117 19.24 -20.31 -15.31
C VAL A 117 19.87 -20.23 -16.68
N VAL A 118 20.30 -21.37 -17.21
CA VAL A 118 20.91 -21.45 -18.54
C VAL A 118 19.82 -21.79 -19.55
N LYS A 119 19.67 -20.95 -20.57
CA LYS A 119 18.72 -21.16 -21.67
C LYS A 119 19.47 -21.27 -22.99
N THR A 120 19.28 -22.37 -23.72
CA THR A 120 19.93 -22.66 -25.00
C THR A 120 18.93 -23.27 -25.98
N ASP A 121 19.34 -23.29 -27.25
CA ASP A 121 18.71 -24.00 -28.37
C ASP A 121 17.24 -23.63 -28.64
N ASP A 122 16.99 -23.08 -29.83
CA ASP A 122 15.66 -22.90 -30.41
C ASP A 122 15.46 -24.04 -31.43
N LEU A 123 14.84 -25.14 -30.99
CA LEU A 123 14.70 -26.39 -31.76
C LEU A 123 13.58 -26.31 -32.79
N ASP A 124 12.56 -25.48 -32.57
CA ASP A 124 11.41 -25.34 -33.46
C ASP A 124 11.39 -24.04 -34.30
N GLY A 125 12.29 -23.10 -34.00
CA GLY A 125 12.56 -21.90 -34.79
C GLY A 125 11.62 -20.74 -34.50
N ASP A 126 10.92 -20.73 -33.36
CA ASP A 126 10.00 -19.66 -32.98
C ASP A 126 10.68 -18.48 -32.27
N GLY A 127 11.97 -18.63 -31.93
CA GLY A 127 12.82 -17.62 -31.32
C GLY A 127 12.93 -17.71 -29.80
N ASP A 128 12.28 -18.69 -29.16
CA ASP A 128 12.45 -18.97 -27.74
C ASP A 128 13.37 -20.19 -27.48
N PRO A 129 13.97 -20.29 -26.29
CA PRO A 129 14.87 -21.39 -25.96
C PRO A 129 14.10 -22.59 -25.39
N ASP A 130 14.24 -23.75 -26.02
CA ASP A 130 13.65 -25.02 -25.60
C ASP A 130 14.41 -25.69 -24.45
N ASN A 131 15.75 -25.56 -24.44
CA ASN A 131 16.59 -26.19 -23.43
C ASN A 131 16.85 -25.23 -22.27
N ILE A 132 16.15 -25.47 -21.15
CA ILE A 132 16.28 -24.68 -19.93
C ILE A 132 16.87 -25.54 -18.81
N ILE A 133 18.09 -25.19 -18.37
CA ILE A 133 18.77 -25.81 -17.23
C ILE A 133 18.71 -24.85 -16.05
N ILE A 134 18.01 -25.26 -14.99
CA ILE A 134 17.91 -24.49 -13.75
C ILE A 134 18.76 -25.17 -12.69
N ARG A 135 19.80 -24.48 -12.21
CA ARG A 135 20.58 -24.92 -11.04
C ARG A 135 19.90 -24.38 -9.79
N ILE A 136 19.54 -25.29 -8.90
CA ILE A 136 18.80 -24.97 -7.70
C ILE A 136 19.65 -25.13 -6.44
N GLU A 137 19.29 -24.38 -5.42
CA GLU A 137 19.73 -24.54 -4.04
C GLU A 137 18.53 -24.58 -3.10
N VAL A 138 18.77 -25.02 -1.86
CA VAL A 138 17.72 -25.10 -0.84
C VAL A 138 17.71 -23.79 -0.06
N ALA A 139 16.57 -23.11 -0.07
CA ALA A 139 16.31 -21.92 0.73
C ALA A 139 15.22 -22.19 1.77
N GLU A 140 15.22 -21.46 2.88
CA GLU A 140 14.18 -21.51 3.90
C GLU A 140 13.20 -20.35 3.69
N LEU A 141 11.90 -20.64 3.60
CA LEU A 141 10.80 -19.67 3.64
C LEU A 141 10.21 -19.62 5.05
N ASN A 142 9.80 -18.42 5.47
CA ASN A 142 9.24 -18.16 6.81
C ASN A 142 10.10 -18.69 7.95
N GLY A 143 11.41 -18.71 7.74
CA GLY A 143 12.39 -19.21 8.68
C GLY A 143 12.83 -18.19 9.72
N ARG A 144 13.99 -18.47 10.31
CA ARG A 144 14.66 -17.55 11.22
C ARG A 144 15.60 -16.64 10.44
N SER A 145 15.47 -15.31 10.62
CA SER A 145 16.49 -14.37 10.12
C SER A 145 17.73 -14.41 10.99
N PRO A 146 18.92 -14.17 10.42
CA PRO A 146 20.08 -13.75 11.19
C PRO A 146 19.99 -12.29 11.66
N ASP A 147 19.14 -11.45 11.04
CA ASP A 147 19.07 -10.01 11.34
C ASP A 147 18.17 -9.67 12.53
N GLU A 148 17.17 -10.51 12.79
CA GLU A 148 16.20 -10.31 13.86
C GLU A 148 15.98 -11.58 14.69
N LEU A 149 15.62 -11.43 15.96
CA LEU A 149 15.37 -12.56 16.87
C LEU A 149 14.02 -13.25 16.62
N GLY A 150 13.13 -12.65 15.81
CA GLY A 150 11.81 -13.16 15.48
C GLY A 150 11.81 -14.15 14.32
N PHE A 151 10.67 -14.83 14.14
CA PHE A 151 10.35 -15.47 12.86
C PHE A 151 9.87 -14.40 11.88
N ILE A 152 10.13 -14.59 10.59
CA ILE A 152 9.63 -13.69 9.55
C ILE A 152 8.58 -14.44 8.75
N PRO A 153 7.33 -14.49 9.21
CA PRO A 153 6.25 -15.10 8.47
C PRO A 153 5.83 -14.10 7.37
N GLY A 154 6.65 -13.97 6.33
CA GLY A 154 6.45 -13.09 5.19
C GLY A 154 5.53 -13.69 4.13
N PHE A 155 5.59 -15.01 3.94
CA PHE A 155 4.90 -15.71 2.86
C PHE A 155 3.69 -16.51 3.36
N GLU A 156 2.49 -16.16 2.89
CA GLU A 156 1.26 -16.91 3.16
C GLU A 156 1.06 -18.03 2.15
N ILE A 157 0.92 -19.27 2.60
CA ILE A 157 0.47 -20.38 1.73
C ILE A 157 -1.05 -20.45 1.64
N ALA A 158 -1.74 -19.84 2.60
CA ALA A 158 -3.19 -19.64 2.67
C ALA A 158 -3.45 -18.48 3.65
N PRO A 159 -4.65 -17.84 3.61
CA PRO A 159 -4.95 -16.69 4.47
C PRO A 159 -4.66 -16.97 5.96
N GLY A 160 -3.67 -16.26 6.52
CA GLY A 160 -3.23 -16.43 7.91
C GLY A 160 -2.41 -17.69 8.22
N ILE A 161 -2.05 -18.49 7.21
CA ILE A 161 -1.22 -19.71 7.35
C ILE A 161 0.17 -19.46 6.78
N LYS A 162 1.17 -19.42 7.67
CA LYS A 162 2.56 -19.03 7.35
C LYS A 162 3.58 -20.01 7.94
N PRO A 163 3.64 -21.26 7.46
CA PRO A 163 4.58 -22.25 7.98
C PRO A 163 5.98 -22.00 7.45
N GLY A 164 6.98 -22.39 8.23
CA GLY A 164 8.35 -22.55 7.74
C GLY A 164 8.43 -23.69 6.73
N ALA A 165 9.11 -23.48 5.59
CA ALA A 165 9.27 -24.50 4.57
C ALA A 165 10.65 -24.40 3.91
N TRP A 166 11.20 -25.54 3.49
CA TRP A 166 12.34 -25.53 2.58
C TRP A 166 11.85 -25.55 1.14
N VAL A 167 12.39 -24.66 0.33
CA VAL A 167 12.06 -24.51 -1.08
C VAL A 167 13.29 -24.59 -1.95
N PHE A 168 13.08 -24.91 -3.23
CA PHE A 168 14.13 -24.82 -4.24
C PHE A 168 14.11 -23.42 -4.84
N ALA A 169 15.24 -22.72 -4.74
CA ALA A 169 15.45 -21.41 -5.36
C ALA A 169 16.58 -21.52 -6.41
N PRO A 170 16.58 -20.67 -7.46
CA PRO A 170 17.71 -20.57 -8.37
C PRO A 170 19.00 -20.26 -7.59
N LYS A 171 20.10 -20.88 -8.00
CA LYS A 171 21.40 -20.75 -7.34
C LYS A 171 21.84 -19.29 -7.24
N SER A 172 22.12 -18.83 -6.03
CA SER A 172 22.71 -17.52 -5.81
C SER A 172 24.23 -17.49 -6.02
N ARG A 173 24.75 -16.28 -6.23
CA ARG A 173 26.17 -15.99 -6.10
C ARG A 173 26.48 -15.64 -4.65
N GLY A 174 27.70 -15.96 -4.21
CA GLY A 174 28.03 -15.94 -2.79
C GLY A 174 27.52 -17.22 -2.10
N MET A 175 28.24 -17.70 -1.09
CA MET A 175 27.79 -18.88 -0.33
C MET A 175 26.80 -18.40 0.76
N ALA A 176 27.06 -18.74 2.02
CA ALA A 176 26.30 -18.24 3.15
C ALA A 176 26.45 -16.72 3.36
N THR A 177 27.47 -16.09 2.78
CA THR A 177 27.77 -14.66 2.92
C THR A 177 27.73 -13.93 1.59
N VAL A 178 27.44 -12.63 1.61
CA VAL A 178 27.33 -11.78 0.40
C VAL A 178 28.60 -11.88 -0.47
N ASN A 179 29.77 -11.88 0.15
CA ASN A 179 31.04 -12.21 -0.51
C ASN A 179 32.07 -12.69 0.52
N ARG A 180 33.35 -12.81 0.14
CA ARG A 180 34.41 -13.30 1.02
C ARG A 180 34.86 -12.27 2.06
N ASP A 181 34.76 -10.99 1.73
CA ASP A 181 35.23 -9.89 2.57
C ASP A 181 34.10 -9.36 3.49
N ASP A 182 32.85 -9.54 3.07
CA ASP A 182 31.63 -9.20 3.80
C ASP A 182 30.95 -10.47 4.33
N LEU A 183 31.05 -10.66 5.65
CA LEU A 183 30.48 -11.81 6.36
C LEU A 183 28.97 -11.67 6.64
N THR A 184 28.31 -10.63 6.13
CA THR A 184 26.85 -10.54 6.19
C THR A 184 26.23 -11.71 5.46
N ALA A 185 25.15 -12.26 6.02
CA ALA A 185 24.43 -13.36 5.42
C ALA A 185 23.94 -12.99 4.01
N ASN A 186 23.92 -13.96 3.10
CA ASN A 186 23.37 -13.77 1.77
C ASN A 186 21.89 -13.35 1.87
N HIS A 187 21.40 -12.51 0.95
CA HIS A 187 20.01 -12.03 0.96
C HIS A 187 18.98 -13.18 0.96
N LEU A 188 19.26 -14.32 0.32
CA LEU A 188 18.38 -15.50 0.38
C LEU A 188 18.27 -16.13 1.78
N LEU A 189 19.21 -15.81 2.69
CA LEU A 189 19.20 -16.25 4.08
C LEU A 189 18.67 -15.17 5.02
N ARG A 190 18.43 -13.96 4.50
CA ARG A 190 17.89 -12.79 5.18
C ARG A 190 16.50 -12.53 4.64
N LEU A 191 15.55 -13.33 5.12
CA LEU A 191 14.15 -12.97 4.96
C LEU A 191 13.84 -11.71 5.77
#